data_AF-A0A963N979-F1
#
_entry.id   AF-A0A963N979-F1
#
_cell.length_a   1.000
_cell.length_b   1.000
_cell.length_c   1.000
_cell.angle_alpha   90.00
_cell.angle_beta   90.00
_cell.angle_gamma   90.00
#
_symmetry.space_group_name_H-M   'P 1'
#
loop_
_entity.id
_entity.type
_entity.pdbx_description
1 polymer ?
#
loop_
_entity_poly.entity_id
_entity_poly.type
_entity_poly.pdbx_seq_one_letter_code
_entity_poly.pdbx_strand_id
1 'polypeptide(L)'
;FGYWKVTVERPLRLHSQITLKAIETLRFASGDEDLRAALHDEFGDELFSGFPGIAAKVEKRLADWGADEGENGDDDEEGPSPRKGLPESKKRKLLDARTWARDARLVEVATMLRGVLGDQLCEDHNEFRDHVSTALKEAGRTLPAADLKQILKAVSWRAETAPPVIAKVHKPGKLKPDPLRGLFETLVDGKPSVVDYEPDAELRDTEQVPLLEDGGIEAFIRREVMPYTPDAWIKAAATRVGYEVSFTRHFYKPQPLRTLEEISADILAIEKEAEGLLDGLLIGGARA
;
A
#
# COMPACT_ATOMS: atom_id res chain seq x y z
N PHE A 1 -2.48 -31.42 -9.86
CA PHE A 1 -2.24 -30.92 -8.49
C PHE A 1 -1.06 -29.96 -8.44
N GLY A 2 0.05 -30.25 -9.14
CA GLY A 2 1.17 -29.30 -9.20
C GLY A 2 0.88 -28.11 -10.13
N TYR A 3 1.34 -26.93 -9.73
CA TYR A 3 1.32 -25.70 -10.53
C TYR A 3 2.56 -24.84 -10.28
N TRP A 4 2.87 -23.95 -11.21
CA TRP A 4 3.77 -22.82 -11.04
C TRP A 4 2.98 -21.65 -10.46
N LYS A 5 3.38 -21.15 -9.29
CA LYS A 5 2.94 -19.85 -8.78
C LYS A 5 3.87 -18.79 -9.36
N VAL A 6 3.36 -18.07 -10.35
CA VAL A 6 4.10 -17.09 -11.16
C VAL A 6 3.76 -15.70 -10.67
N THR A 7 4.75 -14.91 -10.25
CA THR A 7 4.52 -13.50 -9.94
C THR A 7 4.59 -12.68 -11.21
N VAL A 8 3.54 -11.90 -11.46
CA VAL A 8 3.45 -10.98 -12.59
C VAL A 8 3.56 -9.55 -12.04
N GLU A 9 4.39 -8.74 -12.69
CA GLU A 9 4.61 -7.34 -12.35
C GLU A 9 4.07 -6.46 -13.48
N ARG A 10 3.66 -5.25 -13.12
CA ARG A 10 3.18 -4.21 -14.05
C ARG A 10 3.93 -2.91 -13.76
N PRO A 11 4.12 -2.03 -14.74
CA PRO A 11 4.92 -0.84 -14.53
C PRO A 11 4.15 0.19 -13.70
N LEU A 12 4.89 0.89 -12.84
CA LEU A 12 4.41 2.07 -12.14
C LEU A 12 4.24 3.22 -13.14
N ARG A 13 3.13 3.95 -13.03
CA ARG A 13 2.78 5.09 -13.89
C ARG A 13 2.33 6.24 -13.02
N LEU A 14 2.99 7.39 -13.13
CA LEU A 14 2.80 8.51 -12.20
C LEU A 14 2.58 9.83 -12.93
N HIS A 15 1.60 10.60 -12.47
CA HIS A 15 1.56 12.05 -12.67
C HIS A 15 2.28 12.75 -11.52
N SER A 16 2.72 13.98 -11.74
CA SER A 16 3.42 14.78 -10.72
C SER A 16 2.98 16.24 -10.74
N GLN A 17 2.83 16.84 -9.55
CA GLN A 17 2.50 18.25 -9.41
C GLN A 17 2.96 18.79 -8.06
N ILE A 18 3.76 19.86 -8.05
CA ILE A 18 4.27 20.47 -6.83
C ILE A 18 3.26 21.48 -6.28
N THR A 19 2.20 20.98 -5.66
CA THR A 19 1.20 21.81 -4.97
C THR A 19 1.67 22.21 -3.57
N LEU A 20 1.12 23.30 -3.03
CA LEU A 20 1.38 23.70 -1.63
C LEU A 20 0.94 22.61 -0.66
N LYS A 21 -0.24 22.00 -0.90
CA LYS A 21 -0.75 20.88 -0.11
C LYS A 21 0.21 19.68 -0.10
N ALA A 22 0.79 19.33 -1.25
CA ALA A 22 1.76 18.24 -1.33
C ALA A 22 3.05 18.57 -0.53
N ILE A 23 3.54 19.81 -0.60
CA ILE A 23 4.69 20.26 0.18
C ILE A 23 4.41 20.18 1.68
N GLU A 24 3.21 20.55 2.13
CA GLU A 24 2.84 20.50 3.54
C GLU A 24 2.96 19.09 4.13
N THR A 25 2.65 18.04 3.37
CA THR A 25 2.81 16.65 3.84
C THR A 25 4.27 16.27 4.15
N LEU A 26 5.25 16.97 3.58
CA LEU A 26 6.67 16.74 3.85
C LEU A 26 7.10 17.22 5.24
N ARG A 27 6.32 18.09 5.88
CA ARG A 27 6.59 18.63 7.22
C ARG A 27 6.70 17.53 8.28
N PHE A 28 6.07 16.38 8.03
CA PHE A 28 6.07 15.22 8.92
C PHE A 28 6.53 13.93 8.21
N ALA A 29 7.40 14.05 7.20
CA ALA A 29 7.89 12.92 6.40
C ALA A 29 8.64 11.84 7.21
N SER A 30 9.08 12.16 8.42
CA SER A 30 9.69 11.19 9.35
C SER A 30 8.68 10.28 10.07
N GLY A 31 7.37 10.42 9.78
CA GLY A 31 6.28 9.59 10.29
C GLY A 31 5.70 10.08 11.62
N ASP A 32 4.74 9.33 12.16
CA ASP A 32 3.96 9.71 13.35
C ASP A 32 3.28 11.09 13.18
N GLU A 33 2.62 11.27 12.02
CA GLU A 33 2.07 12.55 11.55
C GLU A 33 1.17 13.22 12.59
N ASP A 34 0.21 12.49 13.17
CA ASP A 34 -0.70 13.04 14.19
C ASP A 34 0.04 13.59 15.41
N LEU A 35 1.07 12.88 15.89
CA LEU A 35 1.87 13.31 17.04
C LEU A 35 2.76 14.50 16.68
N ARG A 36 3.32 14.51 15.48
CA ARG A 36 4.15 15.63 15.02
C ARG A 36 3.33 16.89 14.78
N ALA A 37 2.11 16.75 14.26
CA ALA A 37 1.16 17.83 14.08
C ALA A 37 0.77 18.43 15.44
N ALA A 38 0.39 17.60 16.41
CA ALA A 38 0.05 18.08 17.75
C ALA A 38 1.22 18.82 18.45
N LEU A 39 2.46 18.33 18.28
CA LEU A 39 3.64 19.06 18.77
C LEU A 39 3.84 20.37 18.02
N HIS A 40 3.63 20.40 16.70
CA HIS A 40 3.79 21.61 15.89
C HIS A 40 2.75 22.68 16.22
N ASP A 41 1.52 22.29 16.52
CA ASP A 41 0.47 23.21 16.97
C ASP A 41 0.85 23.89 18.30
N GLU A 42 1.55 23.18 19.19
CA GLU A 42 1.94 23.69 20.51
C GLU A 42 3.27 24.46 20.51
N PHE A 43 4.28 23.96 19.81
CA PHE A 43 5.66 24.48 19.84
C PHE A 43 6.07 25.24 18.57
N GLY A 44 5.26 25.18 17.51
CA GLY A 44 5.50 25.89 16.25
C GLY A 44 6.84 25.56 15.61
N ASP A 45 7.40 26.54 14.90
CA ASP A 45 8.60 26.36 14.09
C ASP A 45 9.90 26.19 14.90
N GLU A 46 9.83 26.34 16.23
CA GLU A 46 10.96 26.03 17.13
C GLU A 46 11.33 24.54 17.05
N LEU A 47 10.38 23.64 16.70
CA LEU A 47 10.68 22.22 16.45
C LEU A 47 11.69 22.01 15.33
N PHE A 48 11.63 22.84 14.29
CA PHE A 48 12.45 22.68 13.09
C PHE A 48 13.78 23.40 13.19
N SER A 49 13.80 24.58 13.79
CA SER A 49 14.95 25.52 13.76
C SER A 49 15.67 25.64 15.10
N GLY A 50 14.98 25.35 16.22
CA GLY A 50 15.44 25.64 17.58
C GLY A 50 15.25 24.49 18.56
N PHE A 51 15.15 23.24 18.08
CA PHE A 51 14.77 22.07 18.88
C PHE A 51 15.50 21.96 20.24
N PRO A 52 16.83 22.19 20.36
CA PRO A 52 17.52 22.11 21.64
C PRO A 52 16.93 23.03 22.73
N GLY A 53 16.35 24.17 22.37
CA GLY A 53 15.73 25.11 23.31
C GLY A 53 14.37 24.65 23.86
N ILE A 54 13.69 23.74 23.16
CA ILE A 54 12.38 23.21 23.54
C ILE A 54 12.39 21.73 23.88
N ALA A 55 13.52 21.03 23.72
CA ALA A 55 13.62 19.59 23.93
C ALA A 55 13.04 19.12 25.27
N ALA A 56 13.34 19.84 26.36
CA ALA A 56 12.81 19.53 27.69
C ALA A 56 11.29 19.74 27.81
N LYS A 57 10.74 20.74 27.10
CA LYS A 57 9.29 20.99 27.04
C LYS A 57 8.58 19.89 26.24
N VAL A 58 9.16 19.51 25.10
CA VAL A 58 8.67 18.40 24.27
C VAL A 58 8.71 17.09 25.05
N GLU A 59 9.80 16.79 25.75
CA GLU A 59 9.93 15.59 26.58
C GLU A 59 8.87 15.53 27.68
N LYS A 60 8.63 16.67 28.37
CA LYS A 60 7.54 16.77 29.34
C LYS A 60 6.19 16.49 28.68
N ARG A 61 5.91 17.10 27.53
CA ARG A 61 4.64 16.91 26.82
C ARG A 61 4.42 15.45 26.41
N LEU A 62 5.47 14.78 25.93
CA LEU A 62 5.43 13.35 25.60
C LEU A 62 5.21 12.45 26.83
N ALA A 63 5.65 12.89 28.02
CA ALA A 63 5.37 12.19 29.27
C ALA A 63 3.90 12.37 29.69
N ASP A 64 3.35 13.58 29.54
CA ASP A 64 1.96 13.90 29.85
C ASP A 64 0.97 13.10 28.96
N TRP A 65 1.26 12.93 27.66
CA TRP A 65 0.48 12.03 26.79
C TRP A 65 0.45 10.58 27.27
N GLY A 66 1.50 10.12 27.97
CA GLY A 66 1.53 8.80 28.56
C GLY A 66 0.75 8.67 29.87
N ALA A 67 0.31 9.79 30.46
CA ALA A 67 -0.50 9.84 31.67
C ALA A 67 -2.00 10.01 31.36
N ASP A 68 -2.34 10.69 30.27
CA ASP A 68 -3.72 11.10 29.90
C ASP A 68 -4.60 9.95 29.35
N GLU A 69 -4.02 8.89 28.78
CA GLU A 69 -4.78 7.68 28.39
C GLU A 69 -5.20 6.81 29.60
N GLY A 70 -4.95 7.27 30.84
CA GLY A 70 -5.28 6.57 32.08
C GLY A 70 -6.57 7.03 32.78
N GLU A 71 -7.30 8.03 32.26
CA GLU A 71 -8.45 8.62 32.99
C GLU A 71 -9.84 8.27 32.42
N ASN A 72 -9.95 7.43 31.38
CA ASN A 72 -11.26 6.92 30.89
C ASN A 72 -11.23 5.40 30.71
N GLY A 73 -11.40 4.67 31.82
CA GLY A 73 -11.65 3.23 31.81
C GLY A 73 -12.09 2.77 33.20
N ASP A 74 -13.41 2.65 33.37
CA ASP A 74 -14.06 2.04 34.53
C ASP A 74 -13.51 0.63 34.84
N ASP A 75 -13.56 0.30 36.13
CA ASP A 75 -13.30 -0.95 36.86
C ASP A 75 -13.33 -2.27 36.06
N ASP A 76 -12.27 -3.08 36.18
CA ASP A 76 -12.31 -4.36 36.93
C ASP A 76 -11.02 -5.22 36.72
N GLU A 77 -10.57 -5.83 37.82
CA GLU A 77 -9.70 -7.02 37.97
C GLU A 77 -8.16 -6.99 37.67
N GLU A 78 -7.42 -7.12 38.79
CA GLU A 78 -6.15 -7.83 39.04
C GLU A 78 -5.00 -7.82 38.02
N GLY A 79 -4.00 -6.95 38.28
CA GLY A 79 -2.59 -7.14 37.90
C GLY A 79 -1.85 -5.83 37.64
N PRO A 80 -0.57 -5.66 38.07
CA PRO A 80 0.18 -4.43 37.79
C PRO A 80 0.60 -4.40 36.32
N SER A 81 -0.31 -3.95 35.45
CA SER A 81 -0.03 -3.67 34.05
C SER A 81 0.61 -2.27 33.95
N PRO A 82 1.81 -2.13 33.35
CA PRO A 82 2.45 -0.82 33.25
C PRO A 82 1.64 0.07 32.30
N ARG A 83 1.28 1.25 32.81
CA ARG A 83 0.68 2.41 32.12
C ARG A 83 1.21 2.49 30.69
N LYS A 84 0.33 2.33 29.69
CA LYS A 84 0.75 2.24 28.29
C LYS A 84 0.98 3.64 27.71
N GLY A 85 2.09 4.26 28.10
CA GLY A 85 2.57 5.48 27.47
C GLY A 85 3.04 5.24 26.03
N LEU A 86 3.29 6.34 25.30
CA LEU A 86 3.80 6.30 23.93
C LEU A 86 5.04 5.37 23.82
N PRO A 87 5.13 4.47 22.81
CA PRO A 87 6.27 3.58 22.64
C PRO A 87 7.61 4.31 22.65
N GLU A 88 8.60 3.75 23.36
CA GLU A 88 9.93 4.36 23.52
C GLU A 88 10.62 4.64 22.17
N SER A 89 10.37 3.79 21.18
CA SER A 89 10.85 3.98 19.81
C SER A 89 10.29 5.24 19.13
N LYS A 90 9.03 5.59 19.41
CA LYS A 90 8.39 6.81 18.90
C LYS A 90 8.88 8.04 19.66
N LYS A 91 8.94 7.99 20.99
CA LYS A 91 9.50 9.06 21.83
C LYS A 91 10.90 9.45 21.39
N ARG A 92 11.78 8.46 21.19
CA ARG A 92 13.15 8.69 20.71
C ARG A 92 13.20 9.40 19.36
N LYS A 93 12.28 9.14 18.44
CA LYS A 93 12.21 9.84 17.14
C LYS A 93 11.70 11.28 17.30
N LEU A 94 10.68 11.49 18.11
CA LEU A 94 10.12 12.82 18.38
C LEU A 94 11.09 13.72 19.15
N LEU A 95 12.02 13.13 19.91
CA LEU A 95 13.11 13.84 20.59
C LEU A 95 14.39 13.98 19.76
N ASP A 96 14.44 13.42 18.54
CA ASP A 96 15.60 13.56 17.66
C ASP A 96 15.47 14.80 16.77
N ALA A 97 16.18 15.87 17.17
CA ALA A 97 16.27 17.13 16.43
C ALA A 97 16.60 16.96 14.94
N ARG A 98 17.36 15.91 14.57
CA ARG A 98 17.77 15.68 13.17
C ARG A 98 16.60 15.29 12.29
N THR A 99 15.56 14.66 12.86
CA THR A 99 14.36 14.28 12.10
C THR A 99 13.52 15.51 11.78
N TRP A 100 13.33 16.43 12.73
CA TRP A 100 12.68 17.71 12.52
C TRP A 100 13.44 18.58 11.51
N ALA A 101 14.75 18.72 11.69
CA ALA A 101 15.59 19.46 10.75
C ALA A 101 15.58 18.83 9.35
N ARG A 102 15.42 17.50 9.23
CA ARG A 102 15.28 16.82 7.94
C ARG A 102 13.96 17.17 7.28
N ASP A 103 12.85 17.03 7.98
CA ASP A 103 11.52 17.31 7.42
C ASP A 103 11.41 18.78 6.99
N ALA A 104 11.99 19.71 7.78
CA ALA A 104 12.09 21.12 7.41
C ALA A 104 12.87 21.35 6.10
N ARG A 105 14.02 20.69 5.91
CA ARG A 105 14.77 20.78 4.66
C ARG A 105 13.97 20.24 3.46
N LEU A 106 13.16 19.19 3.65
CA LEU A 106 12.32 18.67 2.57
C LEU A 106 11.30 19.72 2.13
N VAL A 107 10.63 20.38 3.09
CA VAL A 107 9.69 21.48 2.81
C VAL A 107 10.39 22.65 2.13
N GLU A 108 11.56 23.07 2.62
CA GLU A 108 12.35 24.18 2.02
C GLU A 108 12.69 23.87 0.57
N VAL A 109 13.21 22.67 0.29
CA VAL A 109 13.63 22.28 -1.05
C VAL A 109 12.44 22.10 -1.97
N ALA A 110 11.34 21.50 -1.52
CA ALA A 110 10.14 21.36 -2.33
C ALA A 110 9.48 22.72 -2.62
N THR A 111 9.52 23.67 -1.67
CA THR A 111 9.09 25.06 -1.88
C THR A 111 9.95 25.77 -2.91
N MET A 112 11.27 25.60 -2.86
CA MET A 112 12.19 26.12 -3.86
C MET A 112 11.89 25.52 -5.25
N LEU A 113 11.72 24.20 -5.33
CA LEU A 113 11.39 23.51 -6.59
C LEU A 113 10.08 24.03 -7.17
N ARG A 114 9.05 24.27 -6.35
CA ARG A 114 7.80 24.91 -6.78
C ARG A 114 8.05 26.31 -7.34
N GLY A 115 8.92 27.10 -6.73
CA GLY A 115 9.26 28.44 -7.21
C GLY A 115 9.92 28.43 -8.60
N VAL A 116 10.74 27.40 -8.88
CA VAL A 116 11.46 27.26 -10.16
C VAL A 116 10.61 26.58 -11.24
N LEU A 117 9.96 25.46 -10.90
CA LEU A 117 9.23 24.62 -11.85
C LEU A 117 7.74 25.01 -11.98
N GLY A 118 7.23 25.80 -11.05
CA GLY A 118 5.81 26.10 -10.93
C GLY A 118 5.01 24.94 -10.30
N ASP A 119 3.69 24.99 -10.48
CA ASP A 119 2.73 24.03 -9.95
C ASP A 119 1.88 23.38 -11.05
N GLN A 120 2.35 23.39 -12.30
CA GLN A 120 1.65 22.74 -13.40
C GLN A 120 1.72 21.21 -13.30
N LEU A 121 0.69 20.55 -13.80
CA LEU A 121 0.65 19.09 -13.90
C LEU A 121 1.70 18.62 -14.91
N CYS A 122 2.50 17.63 -14.51
CA CYS A 122 3.38 16.89 -15.38
C CYS A 122 2.87 15.45 -15.51
N GLU A 123 2.48 15.07 -16.72
CA GLU A 123 1.89 13.76 -17.01
C GLU A 123 2.94 12.65 -17.20
N ASP A 124 4.21 13.02 -17.41
CA ASP A 124 5.35 12.10 -17.46
C ASP A 124 6.29 12.31 -16.27
N HIS A 125 6.27 11.37 -15.33
CA HIS A 125 7.14 11.42 -14.16
C HIS A 125 8.64 11.30 -14.49
N ASN A 126 9.01 10.74 -15.64
CA ASN A 126 10.41 10.68 -16.06
C ASN A 126 10.92 12.10 -16.40
N GLU A 127 10.16 12.85 -17.21
CA GLU A 127 10.47 14.26 -17.51
C GLU A 127 10.46 15.11 -16.25
N PHE A 128 9.50 14.89 -15.35
CA PHE A 128 9.45 15.57 -14.05
C PHE A 128 10.73 15.35 -13.24
N ARG A 129 11.24 14.12 -13.17
CA ARG A 129 12.51 13.80 -12.47
C ARG A 129 13.69 14.53 -13.08
N ASP A 130 13.73 14.68 -14.40
CA ASP A 130 14.80 15.39 -15.11
C ASP A 130 14.73 16.90 -14.85
N HIS A 131 13.53 17.48 -14.85
CA HIS A 131 13.31 18.88 -14.47
C HIS A 131 13.72 19.15 -13.01
N VAL A 132 13.35 18.27 -12.07
CA VAL A 132 13.78 18.37 -10.67
C VAL A 132 15.30 18.24 -10.54
N SER A 133 15.91 17.29 -11.24
CA SER A 133 17.38 17.12 -11.23
C SER A 133 18.10 18.37 -11.74
N THR A 134 17.57 18.97 -12.81
CA THR A 134 18.11 20.20 -13.42
C THR A 134 17.97 21.38 -12.47
N ALA A 135 16.78 21.60 -11.90
CA ALA A 135 16.54 22.68 -10.94
C ALA A 135 17.43 22.58 -9.69
N LEU A 136 17.64 21.36 -9.17
CA LEU A 136 18.56 21.14 -8.04
C LEU A 136 20.01 21.50 -8.39
N LYS A 137 20.48 21.12 -9.59
CA LYS A 137 21.83 21.46 -10.07
C LYS A 137 22.01 22.96 -10.24
N GLU A 138 21.05 23.64 -10.86
CA GLU A 138 21.08 25.09 -11.07
C GLU A 138 21.05 25.87 -9.75
N ALA A 139 20.30 25.38 -8.77
CA ALA A 139 20.30 25.93 -7.41
C ALA A 139 21.55 25.56 -6.59
N GLY A 140 22.48 24.77 -7.13
CA GLY A 140 23.67 24.29 -6.42
C GLY A 140 23.35 23.41 -5.20
N ARG A 141 22.18 22.76 -5.19
CA ARG A 141 21.71 21.94 -4.07
C ARG A 141 21.86 20.46 -4.38
N THR A 142 22.37 19.72 -3.41
CA THR A 142 22.45 18.25 -3.46
C THR A 142 21.62 17.67 -2.33
N LEU A 143 20.83 16.64 -2.64
CA LEU A 143 20.01 15.92 -1.67
C LEU A 143 20.45 14.46 -1.56
N PRO A 144 20.37 13.85 -0.37
CA PRO A 144 20.41 12.40 -0.24
C PRO A 144 19.32 11.75 -1.10
N ALA A 145 19.61 10.59 -1.72
CA ALA A 145 18.66 9.89 -2.57
C ALA A 145 17.34 9.55 -1.85
N ALA A 146 17.40 9.24 -0.55
CA ALA A 146 16.21 9.00 0.26
C ALA A 146 15.34 10.25 0.43
N ASP A 147 15.94 11.44 0.53
CA ASP A 147 15.23 12.70 0.70
C ASP A 147 14.58 13.13 -0.62
N LEU A 148 15.32 13.01 -1.74
CA LEU A 148 14.75 13.23 -3.06
C LEU A 148 13.55 12.30 -3.32
N LYS A 149 13.66 11.02 -2.94
CA LYS A 149 12.56 10.06 -3.05
C LYS A 149 11.34 10.48 -2.22
N GLN A 150 11.50 11.07 -1.03
CA GLN A 150 10.37 11.58 -0.25
C GLN A 150 9.67 12.73 -0.96
N ILE A 151 10.43 13.69 -1.50
CA ILE A 151 9.86 14.82 -2.25
C ILE A 151 9.08 14.31 -3.47
N LEU A 152 9.71 13.46 -4.30
CA LEU A 152 9.07 12.90 -5.49
C LEU A 152 7.81 12.10 -5.12
N LYS A 153 7.84 11.30 -4.05
CA LYS A 153 6.67 10.55 -3.59
C LYS A 153 5.53 11.46 -3.13
N ALA A 154 5.83 12.56 -2.43
CA ALA A 154 4.80 13.46 -1.91
C ALA A 154 4.04 14.21 -3.02
N VAL A 155 4.70 14.46 -4.15
CA VAL A 155 4.15 15.25 -5.26
C VAL A 155 3.63 14.40 -6.42
N SER A 156 3.67 13.08 -6.31
CA SER A 156 3.31 12.16 -7.40
C SER A 156 2.26 11.14 -6.98
N TRP A 157 1.38 10.80 -7.91
CA TRP A 157 0.32 9.81 -7.70
C TRP A 157 0.11 8.97 -8.95
N ARG A 158 -0.51 7.80 -8.77
CA ARG A 158 -0.76 6.85 -9.85
C ARG A 158 -1.73 7.42 -10.88
N ALA A 159 -1.38 7.29 -12.15
CA ALA A 159 -2.25 7.61 -13.27
C ALA A 159 -2.02 6.60 -14.40
N GLU A 160 -3.05 5.84 -14.76
CA GLU A 160 -2.94 4.80 -15.80
C GLU A 160 -2.58 5.37 -17.18
N THR A 161 -2.93 6.63 -17.43
CA THR A 161 -2.62 7.37 -18.66
C THR A 161 -1.16 7.81 -18.77
N ALA A 162 -0.43 7.84 -17.65
CA ALA A 162 0.96 8.29 -17.64
C ALA A 162 1.89 7.24 -18.28
N PRO A 163 3.01 7.64 -18.91
CA PRO A 163 4.05 6.71 -19.33
C PRO A 163 4.62 5.88 -18.15
N PRO A 164 5.14 4.66 -18.41
CA PRO A 164 5.85 3.87 -17.40
C PRO A 164 7.05 4.61 -16.82
N VAL A 165 7.22 4.53 -15.50
CA VAL A 165 8.39 5.08 -14.82
C VAL A 165 9.61 4.19 -15.10
N ILE A 166 10.67 4.79 -15.63
CA ILE A 166 11.92 4.10 -15.95
C ILE A 166 12.75 3.93 -14.68
N ALA A 167 13.01 2.69 -14.29
CA ALA A 167 13.92 2.36 -13.20
C ALA A 167 15.38 2.46 -13.65
N LYS A 168 15.65 1.99 -14.87
CA LYS A 168 17.01 1.89 -15.39
C LYS A 168 17.03 1.89 -16.92
N VAL A 169 17.98 2.63 -17.48
CA VAL A 169 18.32 2.59 -18.90
C VAL A 169 19.57 1.74 -19.10
N HIS A 170 19.50 0.76 -20.00
CA HIS A 170 20.63 -0.09 -20.34
C HIS A 170 21.46 0.49 -21.47
N LYS A 171 22.76 0.17 -21.50
CA LYS A 171 23.66 0.65 -22.57
C LYS A 171 23.21 0.09 -23.94
N PRO A 172 23.18 0.93 -25.00
CA PRO A 172 22.80 0.49 -26.34
C PRO A 172 23.59 -0.73 -26.81
N GLY A 173 22.91 -1.68 -27.46
CA GLY A 173 23.50 -2.88 -28.05
C GLY A 173 23.93 -3.97 -27.06
N LYS A 174 23.80 -3.76 -25.73
CA LYS A 174 24.21 -4.75 -24.72
C LYS A 174 23.14 -5.81 -24.43
N LEU A 175 21.87 -5.43 -24.52
CA LEU A 175 20.73 -6.27 -24.17
C LEU A 175 19.75 -6.30 -25.34
N LYS A 176 19.13 -7.45 -25.55
CA LYS A 176 17.98 -7.57 -26.45
C LYS A 176 16.70 -7.30 -25.62
N PRO A 177 15.71 -6.59 -26.18
CA PRO A 177 14.40 -6.47 -25.55
C PRO A 177 13.83 -7.87 -25.26
N ASP A 178 13.26 -8.02 -24.08
CA ASP A 178 12.53 -9.20 -23.65
C ASP A 178 11.40 -8.74 -22.71
N PRO A 179 10.26 -8.29 -23.28
CA PRO A 179 9.14 -7.78 -22.48
C PRO A 179 8.64 -8.77 -21.44
N LEU A 180 8.71 -10.07 -21.74
CA LEU A 180 8.26 -11.13 -20.84
C LEU A 180 9.12 -11.21 -19.56
N ARG A 181 10.35 -10.69 -19.60
CA ARG A 181 11.30 -10.63 -18.48
C ARG A 181 11.56 -9.21 -17.98
N GLY A 182 10.73 -8.25 -18.40
CA GLY A 182 10.77 -6.87 -17.92
C GLY A 182 11.78 -5.97 -18.63
N LEU A 183 12.30 -6.41 -19.79
CA LEU A 183 13.21 -5.63 -20.63
C LEU A 183 12.44 -5.04 -21.80
N PHE A 184 12.13 -3.75 -21.73
CA PHE A 184 11.31 -3.08 -22.72
C PHE A 184 12.15 -2.20 -23.63
N GLU A 185 11.78 -2.13 -24.92
CA GLU A 185 12.35 -1.16 -25.84
C GLU A 185 11.53 0.12 -25.81
N THR A 186 12.19 1.27 -25.65
CA THR A 186 11.55 2.59 -25.71
C THR A 186 12.54 3.65 -26.18
N LEU A 187 12.06 4.86 -26.44
CA LEU A 187 12.89 6.01 -26.75
C LEU A 187 13.26 6.73 -25.44
N VAL A 188 14.56 6.93 -25.23
CA VAL A 188 15.10 7.79 -24.16
C VAL A 188 15.92 8.87 -24.84
N ASP A 189 15.59 10.14 -24.61
CA ASP A 189 16.20 11.28 -25.32
C ASP A 189 16.19 11.12 -26.85
N GLY A 190 15.09 10.59 -27.39
CA GLY A 190 14.93 10.31 -28.82
C GLY A 190 15.77 9.14 -29.36
N LYS A 191 16.44 8.37 -28.49
CA LYS A 191 17.28 7.22 -28.88
C LYS A 191 16.65 5.89 -28.45
N PRO A 192 16.55 4.89 -29.36
CA PRO A 192 16.12 3.54 -29.00
C PRO A 192 17.03 2.96 -27.90
N SER A 193 16.41 2.57 -26.79
CA SER A 193 17.08 2.05 -25.61
C SER A 193 16.27 0.91 -25.00
N VAL A 194 16.96 -0.04 -24.37
CA VAL A 194 16.33 -1.06 -23.54
C VAL A 194 16.27 -0.57 -22.09
N VAL A 195 15.13 -0.70 -21.44
CA VAL A 195 14.89 -0.20 -20.08
C VAL A 195 14.26 -1.25 -19.17
N ASP A 196 14.50 -1.09 -17.86
CA ASP A 196 13.70 -1.71 -16.81
C ASP A 196 12.68 -0.66 -16.32
N TYR A 197 11.41 -1.04 -16.14
CA TYR A 197 10.42 -0.18 -15.50
C TYR A 197 10.37 -0.41 -13.99
N GLU A 198 10.00 0.63 -13.23
CA GLU A 198 9.73 0.48 -11.80
C GLU A 198 8.45 -0.35 -11.61
N PRO A 199 8.45 -1.41 -10.79
CA PRO A 199 7.26 -2.21 -10.57
C PRO A 199 6.25 -1.49 -9.69
N ASP A 200 4.98 -1.56 -10.06
CA ASP A 200 3.86 -1.16 -9.20
C ASP A 200 3.49 -2.29 -8.24
N ALA A 201 3.83 -2.12 -6.97
CA ALA A 201 3.60 -3.15 -5.96
C ALA A 201 2.11 -3.43 -5.71
N GLU A 202 1.20 -2.49 -5.98
CA GLU A 202 -0.24 -2.68 -5.78
C GLU A 202 -0.89 -3.38 -6.98
N LEU A 203 -0.27 -3.30 -8.17
CA LEU A 203 -0.71 -4.06 -9.34
C LEU A 203 0.01 -5.40 -9.49
N ARG A 204 0.86 -5.77 -8.54
CA ARG A 204 1.51 -7.08 -8.53
C ARG A 204 0.50 -8.15 -8.13
N ASP A 205 0.43 -9.19 -8.93
CA ASP A 205 -0.41 -10.36 -8.70
C ASP A 205 0.36 -11.66 -8.92
N THR A 206 -0.35 -12.78 -8.74
CA THR A 206 0.20 -14.11 -8.98
C THR A 206 -0.74 -14.98 -9.77
N GLU A 207 -0.21 -15.63 -10.80
CA GLU A 207 -0.91 -16.63 -11.60
C GLU A 207 -0.57 -18.05 -11.14
N GLN A 208 -1.55 -18.95 -11.20
CA GLN A 208 -1.33 -20.38 -11.01
C GLN A 208 -1.36 -21.08 -12.37
N VAL A 209 -0.18 -21.40 -12.90
CA VAL A 209 -0.04 -22.07 -14.20
C VAL A 209 0.15 -23.57 -13.98
N PRO A 210 -0.65 -24.47 -14.58
CA PRO A 210 -0.43 -25.91 -14.45
C PRO A 210 1.02 -26.31 -14.76
N LEU A 211 1.58 -27.28 -14.01
CA LEU A 211 2.96 -27.73 -14.28
C LEU A 211 3.13 -28.29 -15.69
N LEU A 212 2.07 -28.88 -16.23
CA LEU A 212 2.00 -29.50 -17.54
C LEU A 212 1.34 -28.59 -18.59
N GLU A 213 1.30 -27.27 -18.34
CA GLU A 213 0.81 -26.31 -19.32
C GLU A 213 1.61 -26.44 -20.63
N ASP A 214 0.90 -26.57 -21.75
CA ASP A 214 1.54 -26.65 -23.05
C ASP A 214 2.25 -25.34 -23.39
N GLY A 215 3.53 -25.42 -23.77
CA GLY A 215 4.40 -24.25 -23.94
C GLY A 215 4.83 -23.55 -22.63
N GLY A 216 4.45 -24.10 -21.47
CA GLY A 216 4.88 -23.64 -20.14
C GLY A 216 4.35 -22.27 -19.73
N ILE A 217 5.01 -21.66 -18.74
CA ILE A 217 4.61 -20.37 -18.16
C ILE A 217 4.51 -19.28 -19.23
N GLU A 218 5.46 -19.25 -20.18
CA GLU A 218 5.51 -18.19 -21.18
C GLU A 218 4.30 -18.23 -22.12
N ALA A 219 3.88 -19.42 -22.56
CA ALA A 219 2.70 -19.58 -23.39
C ALA A 219 1.43 -19.14 -22.65
N PHE A 220 1.29 -19.51 -21.37
CA PHE A 220 0.19 -19.08 -20.53
C PHE A 220 0.13 -17.56 -20.41
N ILE A 221 1.24 -16.91 -20.01
CA ILE A 221 1.28 -15.46 -19.81
C ILE A 221 0.96 -14.70 -21.10
N ARG A 222 1.45 -15.20 -22.25
CA ARG A 222 1.13 -14.61 -23.56
C ARG A 222 -0.34 -14.73 -23.94
N ARG A 223 -1.01 -15.81 -23.52
CA ARG A 223 -2.40 -16.09 -23.85
C ARG A 223 -3.40 -15.41 -22.91
N GLU A 224 -3.11 -15.43 -21.60
CA GLU A 224 -4.07 -15.05 -20.57
C GLU A 224 -3.79 -13.67 -19.96
N VAL A 225 -2.54 -13.20 -19.96
CA VAL A 225 -2.15 -11.94 -19.28
C VAL A 225 -1.89 -10.82 -20.27
N MET A 226 -0.97 -11.04 -21.22
CA MET A 226 -0.51 -9.99 -22.14
C MET A 226 -1.61 -9.33 -22.99
N PRO A 227 -2.71 -9.99 -23.40
CA PRO A 227 -3.78 -9.32 -24.13
C PRO A 227 -4.49 -8.21 -23.33
N TYR A 228 -4.48 -8.32 -22.00
CA TYR A 228 -5.11 -7.35 -21.10
C TYR A 228 -4.09 -6.40 -20.47
N THR A 229 -2.84 -6.83 -20.33
CA THR A 229 -1.75 -5.99 -19.84
C THR A 229 -0.48 -6.23 -20.66
N PRO A 230 -0.32 -5.54 -21.81
CA PRO A 230 0.77 -5.80 -22.77
C PRO A 230 2.17 -5.55 -22.22
N ASP A 231 2.28 -4.72 -21.19
CA ASP A 231 3.50 -4.33 -20.50
C ASP A 231 3.72 -5.08 -19.18
N ALA A 232 2.97 -6.16 -18.92
CA ALA A 232 3.22 -7.04 -17.79
C ALA A 232 4.44 -7.96 -18.06
N TRP A 233 5.18 -8.29 -16.99
CA TRP A 233 6.32 -9.21 -17.08
C TRP A 233 6.40 -10.20 -15.92
N ILE A 234 7.10 -11.30 -16.16
CA ILE A 234 7.31 -12.36 -15.20
C ILE A 234 8.48 -12.00 -14.28
N LYS A 235 8.23 -12.05 -12.97
CA LYS A 235 9.30 -12.01 -11.97
C LYS A 235 9.83 -13.42 -11.72
N ALA A 236 10.74 -13.86 -12.58
CA ALA A 236 11.30 -15.22 -12.56
C ALA A 236 11.84 -15.63 -11.18
N ALA A 237 12.55 -14.73 -10.50
CA ALA A 237 13.13 -15.01 -9.17
C ALA A 237 12.08 -15.31 -8.07
N ALA A 238 10.84 -14.83 -8.24
CA ALA A 238 9.73 -15.05 -7.32
C ALA A 238 8.84 -16.24 -7.72
N THR A 239 9.10 -16.88 -8.87
CA THR A 239 8.32 -18.03 -9.32
C THR A 239 8.61 -19.26 -8.44
N ARG A 240 7.56 -19.97 -8.03
CA ARG A 240 7.64 -21.16 -7.16
C ARG A 240 6.79 -22.30 -7.71
N VAL A 241 7.14 -23.54 -7.38
CA VAL A 241 6.28 -24.70 -7.63
C VAL A 241 5.43 -24.95 -6.39
N GLY A 242 4.11 -25.05 -6.58
CA GLY A 242 3.14 -25.40 -5.56
C GLY A 242 2.42 -26.70 -5.91
N TYR A 243 1.82 -27.33 -4.92
CA TYR A 243 0.91 -28.46 -5.09
C TYR A 243 -0.34 -28.19 -4.29
N GLU A 244 -1.50 -28.30 -4.93
CA GLU A 244 -2.78 -28.12 -4.28
C GLU A 244 -3.76 -29.19 -4.76
N VAL A 245 -4.53 -29.70 -3.80
CA VAL A 245 -5.64 -30.62 -4.03
C VAL A 245 -6.87 -29.95 -3.42
N SER A 246 -7.77 -29.43 -4.25
CA SER A 246 -9.04 -28.91 -3.76
C SER A 246 -9.92 -30.07 -3.32
N PHE A 247 -10.05 -30.26 -2.01
CA PHE A 247 -10.86 -31.35 -1.48
C PHE A 247 -12.33 -31.20 -1.88
N THR A 248 -12.85 -29.98 -1.87
CA THR A 248 -14.22 -29.70 -2.32
C THR A 248 -14.39 -30.08 -3.79
N ARG A 249 -13.49 -29.66 -4.69
CA ARG A 249 -13.62 -29.97 -6.13
C ARG A 249 -13.60 -31.47 -6.42
N HIS A 250 -12.81 -32.25 -5.69
CA HIS A 250 -12.58 -33.66 -5.99
C HIS A 250 -13.41 -34.64 -5.15
N PHE A 251 -13.77 -34.26 -3.92
CA PHE A 251 -14.41 -35.16 -2.96
C PHE A 251 -15.77 -34.67 -2.46
N TYR A 252 -16.13 -33.40 -2.66
CA TYR A 252 -17.47 -32.94 -2.30
C TYR A 252 -18.48 -33.48 -3.32
N LYS A 253 -19.46 -34.23 -2.81
CA LYS A 253 -20.65 -34.60 -3.55
C LYS A 253 -21.74 -33.62 -3.13
N PRO A 254 -22.27 -32.79 -4.05
CA PRO A 254 -23.41 -31.93 -3.74
C PRO A 254 -24.52 -32.78 -3.13
N GLN A 255 -24.98 -32.40 -1.94
CA GLN A 255 -26.17 -33.05 -1.40
C GLN A 255 -27.36 -32.64 -2.27
N PRO A 256 -28.12 -33.60 -2.81
CA PRO A 256 -29.33 -33.27 -3.53
C PRO A 256 -30.25 -32.47 -2.61
N LEU A 257 -30.87 -31.42 -3.16
CA LEU A 257 -31.88 -30.68 -2.42
C LEU A 257 -33.06 -31.62 -2.13
N ARG A 258 -33.70 -31.41 -0.97
CA ARG A 258 -34.96 -32.09 -0.65
C ARG A 258 -35.98 -31.80 -1.74
N THR A 259 -36.80 -32.80 -2.06
CA THR A 259 -37.91 -32.64 -3.01
C THR A 259 -38.98 -31.72 -2.43
N LEU A 260 -39.79 -31.11 -3.31
CA LEU A 260 -40.89 -30.25 -2.87
C LEU A 260 -41.89 -31.05 -2.03
N GLU A 261 -42.13 -32.30 -2.42
CA GLU A 261 -43.02 -33.24 -1.75
C GLU A 261 -42.55 -33.54 -0.32
N GLU A 262 -41.24 -33.79 -0.12
CA GLU A 262 -40.65 -33.98 1.21
C GLU A 262 -40.73 -32.71 2.06
N ILE A 263 -40.52 -31.53 1.45
CA ILE A 263 -40.65 -30.24 2.14
C ILE A 263 -42.11 -30.03 2.58
N SER A 264 -43.08 -30.28 1.68
CA SER A 264 -44.50 -30.16 1.99
C SER A 264 -44.96 -31.15 3.06
N ALA A 265 -44.49 -32.40 3.00
CA ALA A 265 -44.82 -33.41 4.01
C ALA A 265 -44.31 -33.04 5.41
N ASP A 266 -43.08 -32.52 5.50
CA ASP A 266 -42.52 -32.04 6.76
C ASP A 266 -43.28 -30.84 7.32
N ILE A 267 -43.63 -29.86 6.47
CA ILE A 267 -44.41 -28.68 6.89
C ILE A 267 -45.74 -29.14 7.50
N LEU A 268 -46.48 -30.01 6.80
CA LEU A 268 -47.76 -30.55 7.28
C LEU A 268 -47.61 -31.37 8.57
N ALA A 269 -46.51 -32.12 8.72
CA ALA A 269 -46.23 -32.88 9.94
C ALA A 269 -45.97 -31.95 11.14
N ILE A 270 -45.20 -30.87 10.93
CA ILE A 270 -44.92 -29.84 11.94
C ILE A 270 -46.21 -29.10 12.31
N GLU A 271 -47.05 -28.73 11.34
CA GLU A 271 -48.36 -28.10 11.61
C GLU A 271 -49.24 -28.99 12.50
N LYS A 272 -49.31 -30.28 12.20
CA LYS A 272 -50.09 -31.24 13.00
C LYS A 272 -49.53 -31.44 14.42
N GLU A 273 -48.21 -31.46 14.57
CA GLU A 273 -47.56 -31.51 15.88
C GLU A 273 -47.83 -30.24 16.70
N ALA A 274 -47.80 -29.08 16.04
CA ALA A 274 -48.11 -27.78 16.65
C ALA A 274 -49.59 -27.66 17.06
N GLU A 275 -50.53 -28.14 16.25
CA GLU A 275 -51.95 -28.24 16.62
C GLU A 275 -52.15 -29.15 17.84
N GLY A 276 -51.48 -30.31 17.89
CA GLY A 276 -51.53 -31.20 19.04
C GLY A 276 -50.96 -30.59 20.33
N LEU A 277 -49.94 -29.74 20.22
CA LEU A 277 -49.39 -28.94 21.33
C LEU A 277 -50.37 -27.86 21.81
N LEU A 278 -51.05 -27.18 20.88
CA LEU A 278 -52.07 -26.18 21.19
C LEU A 278 -53.29 -26.81 21.86
N ASP A 279 -53.76 -27.96 21.37
CA ASP A 279 -54.83 -28.72 22.00
C ASP A 279 -54.44 -29.20 23.41
N GLY A 280 -53.18 -29.62 23.61
CA GLY A 280 -52.63 -29.95 24.93
C GLY A 280 -52.66 -28.77 25.90
N LEU A 281 -52.36 -27.56 25.44
CA LEU A 281 -52.46 -26.32 26.22
C LEU A 281 -53.92 -25.92 26.51
N LEU A 282 -54.82 -26.06 25.54
CA LEU A 282 -56.24 -25.72 25.68
C LEU A 282 -56.99 -26.71 26.57
N ILE A 283 -56.68 -28.01 26.47
CA ILE A 283 -57.25 -29.06 27.34
C ILE A 283 -56.65 -28.99 28.75
N GLY A 284 -55.36 -28.64 28.88
CA GLY A 284 -54.72 -28.39 30.18
C GLY A 284 -55.24 -27.13 30.88
N GLY A 285 -55.58 -26.08 30.13
CA GLY A 285 -56.19 -24.85 30.65
C GLY A 285 -57.67 -24.98 31.04
N ALA A 286 -58.37 -26.01 30.55
CA ALA A 286 -59.78 -26.27 30.88
C ALA A 286 -59.98 -27.16 32.14
N ARG A 287 -58.89 -27.55 32.82
CA ARG A 287 -58.92 -28.36 34.05
C ARG A 287 -58.25 -27.70 35.27
N ALA A 288 -58.14 -26.38 35.29
CA ALA A 288 -57.80 -25.59 36.47
C ALA A 288 -58.99 -24.70 36.88
#